data_AF-A0A5C7R7H2-F1
#
_entry.id   AF-A0A5C7R7H2-F1
#
_cell.length_a   1.000
_cell.length_b   1.000
_cell.length_c   1.000
_cell.angle_alpha   90.00
_cell.angle_beta   90.00
_cell.angle_gamma   90.00
#
_symmetry.space_group_name_H-M   'P 1'
#
loop_
_entity.id
_entity.type
_entity.pdbx_description
1 polymer ?
#
loop_
_entity_poly.entity_id
_entity_poly.type
_entity_poly.pdbx_seq_one_letter_code
_entity_poly.pdbx_strand_id
1 'polypeptide(L)'
;MLTIKIKKAFLHLILSSFFITVLLGVIFLVWYPPPFLESSGLKEILFIVLAIDLILGPLLTLIVYKPNKPSLKFDLFFIIMMQATALIYGIYTIHQGHPVYVAYTVDRFTLINFKDSVLDQVQEPSLKSTGLWKPKFVYVKLPNDQEKLAQITFEVLSGKPDIDSRPEYYKPFEEYKNEILKGGIDPQKILSKKENKKLLNQFLSSYGKNADNYAFLPLSGKEVDVLWAWDRASGDPVDILAINPWTL
;
A
#
# COMPACT_ATOMS: atom_id res chain seq x y z
N MET A 1 1.02 15.27 43.69
CA MET A 1 0.39 14.03 43.15
C MET A 1 0.23 14.06 41.63
N LEU A 2 -0.32 15.12 41.04
CA LEU A 2 -0.52 15.25 39.59
C LEU A 2 0.78 15.10 38.78
N THR A 3 1.88 15.70 39.24
CA THR A 3 3.21 15.64 38.59
C THR A 3 3.71 14.20 38.37
N ILE A 4 3.44 13.29 39.30
CA ILE A 4 3.87 11.88 39.17
C ILE A 4 3.03 11.17 38.11
N LYS A 5 1.72 11.42 38.08
CA LYS A 5 0.83 10.84 37.06
C LYS A 5 1.25 11.27 35.66
N ILE A 6 1.53 12.57 35.48
CA ILE A 6 2.02 13.13 34.21
C ILE A 6 3.34 12.47 33.80
N LYS A 7 4.32 12.35 34.71
CA LYS A 7 5.59 11.66 34.41
C LYS A 7 5.39 10.23 33.94
N LYS A 8 4.41 9.50 34.49
CA LYS A 8 4.14 8.10 34.15
C LYS A 8 3.37 7.95 32.84
N ALA A 9 2.38 8.82 32.60
CA ALA A 9 1.71 8.92 31.32
C ALA A 9 2.68 9.31 30.20
N PHE A 10 3.59 10.25 30.46
CA PHE A 10 4.62 10.66 29.50
C PHE A 10 5.62 9.55 29.21
N LEU A 11 6.06 8.80 30.23
CA LEU A 11 6.90 7.62 30.03
C LEU A 11 6.18 6.57 29.16
N HIS A 12 4.89 6.33 29.41
CA HIS A 12 4.09 5.45 28.56
C HIS A 12 4.06 5.96 27.12
N LEU A 13 3.75 7.24 26.91
CA LEU A 13 3.75 7.86 25.58
C LEU A 13 5.08 7.69 24.84
N ILE A 14 6.23 7.88 25.52
CA ILE A 14 7.55 7.66 24.92
C ILE A 14 7.71 6.20 24.46
N LEU A 15 7.35 5.25 25.31
CA LEU A 15 7.45 3.82 24.98
C LEU A 15 6.52 3.44 23.82
N SER A 16 5.25 3.86 23.85
CA SER A 16 4.32 3.67 22.74
C SER A 16 4.85 4.30 21.45
N SER A 17 5.36 5.53 21.53
CA SER A 17 5.90 6.25 20.37
C SER A 17 7.08 5.51 19.76
N PHE A 18 7.95 4.92 20.58
CA PHE A 18 9.07 4.09 20.09
C PHE A 18 8.56 2.88 19.29
N PHE A 19 7.65 2.08 19.86
CA PHE A 19 7.11 0.89 19.17
C PHE A 19 6.35 1.25 17.90
N ILE A 20 5.52 2.30 17.95
CA ILE A 20 4.79 2.81 16.79
C ILE A 20 5.76 3.30 15.70
N THR A 21 6.83 4.01 16.06
CA THR A 21 7.81 4.48 15.08
C THR A 21 8.49 3.32 14.37
N VAL A 22 8.88 2.27 15.10
CA VAL A 22 9.45 1.04 14.52
C VAL A 22 8.44 0.39 13.58
N LEU A 23 7.18 0.26 14.00
CA LEU A 23 6.12 -0.31 13.17
C LEU A 23 5.89 0.50 11.89
N LEU A 24 5.76 1.82 11.99
CA LEU A 24 5.60 2.70 10.83
C LEU A 24 6.80 2.60 9.88
N GLY A 25 8.01 2.45 10.40
CA GLY A 25 9.21 2.18 9.60
C GLY A 25 9.07 0.90 8.77
N VAL A 26 8.61 -0.20 9.37
CA VAL A 26 8.35 -1.45 8.63
C VAL A 26 7.24 -1.26 7.60
N ILE A 27 6.13 -0.65 7.99
CA ILE A 27 4.98 -0.44 7.11
C ILE A 27 5.37 0.37 5.88
N PHE A 28 6.03 1.53 6.03
CA PHE A 28 6.30 2.43 4.91
C PHE A 28 7.52 2.01 4.08
N LEU A 29 8.52 1.35 4.67
CA LEU A 29 9.74 0.98 3.94
C LEU A 29 9.66 -0.41 3.32
N VAL A 30 8.83 -1.30 3.87
CA VAL A 30 8.76 -2.70 3.44
C VAL A 30 7.41 -3.00 2.81
N TRP A 31 6.29 -2.76 3.49
CA TRP A 31 4.98 -3.22 3.01
C TRP A 31 4.30 -2.25 2.03
N TYR A 32 4.43 -0.95 2.27
CA TYR A 32 3.78 0.10 1.48
C TYR A 32 4.80 1.17 1.06
N PRO A 33 5.86 0.80 0.32
CA PRO A 33 6.72 1.80 -0.29
C PRO A 33 5.89 2.72 -1.21
N PRO A 34 6.28 4.00 -1.37
CA PRO A 34 5.61 4.89 -2.31
C PRO A 34 5.51 4.25 -3.70
N PRO A 35 4.38 4.36 -4.41
CA PRO A 35 3.20 5.19 -4.09
C PRO A 35 2.04 4.47 -3.38
N PHE A 36 2.21 3.24 -2.89
CA PHE A 36 1.09 2.33 -2.57
C PHE A 36 0.23 2.71 -1.36
N LEU A 37 0.72 3.61 -0.50
CA LEU A 37 -0.05 4.11 0.65
C LEU A 37 -1.34 4.84 0.21
N GLU A 38 -1.30 5.57 -0.90
CA GLU A 38 -2.43 6.41 -1.33
C GLU A 38 -3.56 5.59 -1.96
N SER A 39 -3.22 4.46 -2.57
CA SER A 39 -4.16 3.61 -3.32
C SER A 39 -4.72 2.44 -2.49
N SER A 40 -4.22 2.20 -1.28
CA SER A 40 -4.49 0.97 -0.50
C SER A 40 -5.60 1.07 0.57
N GLY A 41 -6.01 2.26 1.00
CA GLY A 41 -6.97 2.43 2.11
C GLY A 41 -6.39 2.08 3.50
N LEU A 42 -5.07 2.19 3.65
CA LEU A 42 -4.36 1.91 4.90
C LEU A 42 -4.52 3.03 5.95
N LYS A 43 -4.86 4.25 5.52
CA LYS A 43 -4.87 5.46 6.36
C LYS A 43 -5.82 5.33 7.55
N GLU A 44 -6.99 4.76 7.34
CA GLU A 44 -8.03 4.57 8.37
C GLU A 44 -7.55 3.64 9.48
N ILE A 45 -6.91 2.52 9.12
CA ILE A 45 -6.40 1.54 10.08
C ILE A 45 -5.21 2.15 10.85
N LEU A 46 -4.31 2.84 10.16
CA LEU A 46 -3.19 3.54 10.80
C LEU A 46 -3.69 4.57 11.82
N PHE A 47 -4.71 5.35 11.48
CA PHE A 47 -5.28 6.32 12.40
C PHE A 47 -5.79 5.67 13.69
N ILE A 48 -6.50 4.54 13.59
CA ILE A 48 -7.00 3.81 14.76
C ILE A 48 -5.84 3.32 15.65
N VAL A 49 -4.81 2.70 15.05
CA VAL A 49 -3.63 2.21 15.78
C VAL A 49 -2.93 3.38 16.51
N LEU A 50 -2.70 4.50 15.81
CA LEU A 50 -2.08 5.68 16.40
C LEU A 50 -2.91 6.29 17.53
N ALA A 51 -4.23 6.39 17.36
CA ALA A 51 -5.12 6.95 18.38
C ALA A 51 -5.15 6.09 19.65
N ILE A 52 -5.17 4.76 19.50
CA ILE A 52 -5.17 3.86 20.66
C ILE A 52 -3.84 3.98 21.42
N ASP A 53 -2.72 3.87 20.72
CA ASP A 53 -1.40 3.72 21.37
C ASP A 53 -0.76 5.02 21.82
N LEU A 54 -0.99 6.12 21.11
CA LEU A 54 -0.39 7.43 21.42
C LEU A 54 -1.32 8.36 22.20
N ILE A 55 -2.62 8.07 22.25
CA ILE A 55 -3.60 8.93 22.95
C ILE A 55 -4.27 8.15 24.07
N LEU A 56 -5.03 7.10 23.74
CA LEU A 56 -5.86 6.42 24.74
C LEU A 56 -5.04 5.73 25.83
N GLY A 57 -3.98 4.99 25.49
CA GLY A 57 -3.11 4.32 26.47
C GLY A 57 -2.47 5.28 27.50
N PRO A 58 -1.74 6.31 27.05
CA PRO A 58 -1.18 7.34 27.94
C PRO A 58 -2.24 8.08 28.76
N LEU A 59 -3.41 8.38 28.17
CA LEU A 59 -4.51 9.04 28.87
C LEU A 59 -5.11 8.14 29.97
N LEU A 60 -5.36 6.87 29.68
CA LEU A 60 -5.82 5.90 30.66
C LEU A 60 -4.81 5.75 31.79
N THR A 61 -3.52 5.69 31.46
CA THR A 61 -2.44 5.69 32.45
C THR A 61 -2.48 6.93 33.33
N LEU A 62 -2.68 8.13 32.75
CA LEU A 62 -2.80 9.37 33.51
C LEU A 62 -3.99 9.32 34.50
N ILE A 63 -5.12 8.76 34.07
CA ILE A 63 -6.34 8.67 34.89
C ILE A 63 -6.14 7.69 36.04
N VAL A 64 -5.73 6.46 35.74
CA VAL A 64 -5.69 5.36 36.73
C VAL A 64 -4.49 5.44 37.67
N TYR A 65 -3.40 6.10 37.27
CA TYR A 65 -2.18 6.09 38.07
C TYR A 65 -2.38 6.81 39.41
N LYS A 66 -2.30 6.06 40.50
CA LYS A 66 -2.33 6.59 41.87
C LYS A 66 -1.30 5.84 42.72
N PRO A 67 -0.29 6.53 43.28
CA PRO A 67 0.67 5.89 44.18
C PRO A 67 -0.03 5.13 45.31
N ASN A 68 0.49 3.95 45.65
CA ASN A 68 -0.03 3.06 46.68
C ASN A 68 -1.46 2.51 46.45
N LYS A 69 -2.03 2.65 45.25
CA LYS A 69 -3.28 1.95 44.89
C LYS A 69 -2.98 0.45 44.73
N PRO A 70 -3.62 -0.46 45.50
CA PRO A 70 -3.32 -1.89 45.44
C PRO A 70 -3.55 -2.51 44.06
N SER A 71 -4.59 -2.07 43.36
CA SER A 71 -4.91 -2.54 42.01
C SER A 71 -4.05 -1.92 40.91
N LEU A 72 -3.16 -0.96 41.21
CA LEU A 72 -2.46 -0.19 40.17
C LEU A 72 -1.69 -1.08 39.19
N LYS A 73 -1.04 -2.14 39.68
CA LYS A 73 -0.30 -3.07 38.82
C LYS A 73 -1.23 -3.79 37.85
N PHE A 74 -2.39 -4.22 38.34
CA PHE A 74 -3.43 -4.86 37.55
C PHE A 74 -4.03 -3.89 36.53
N ASP A 75 -4.37 -2.65 36.94
CA ASP A 75 -4.92 -1.63 36.05
C ASP A 75 -3.96 -1.34 34.87
N LEU A 76 -2.67 -1.15 35.16
CA LEU A 76 -1.65 -0.89 34.14
C LEU A 76 -1.41 -2.11 33.25
N PHE A 77 -1.39 -3.32 33.82
CA PHE A 77 -1.30 -4.56 33.04
C PHE A 77 -2.46 -4.69 32.06
N PHE A 78 -3.70 -4.44 32.49
CA PHE A 78 -4.87 -4.50 31.62
C PHE A 78 -4.81 -3.46 30.50
N ILE A 79 -4.39 -2.22 30.80
CA ILE A 79 -4.20 -1.18 29.78
C ILE A 79 -3.19 -1.64 28.73
N ILE A 80 -2.01 -2.10 29.16
CA ILE A 80 -0.95 -2.56 28.25
C ILE A 80 -1.40 -3.78 27.45
N MET A 81 -2.10 -4.73 28.07
CA MET A 81 -2.62 -5.92 27.40
C MET A 81 -3.63 -5.55 26.31
N MET A 82 -4.60 -4.68 26.59
CA MET A 82 -5.56 -4.25 25.58
C MET A 82 -4.89 -3.50 24.43
N GLN A 83 -3.92 -2.63 24.72
CA GLN A 83 -3.14 -1.95 23.68
C GLN A 83 -2.35 -2.93 22.84
N ALA A 84 -1.66 -3.89 23.45
CA ALA A 84 -0.93 -4.93 22.72
C ALA A 84 -1.85 -5.75 21.81
N THR A 85 -3.06 -6.12 22.28
CA THR A 85 -4.06 -6.80 21.46
C THR A 85 -4.52 -5.94 20.27
N ALA A 86 -4.82 -4.66 20.52
CA ALA A 86 -5.21 -3.73 19.47
C ALA A 86 -4.10 -3.53 18.42
N LEU A 87 -2.85 -3.40 18.87
CA LEU A 87 -1.68 -3.27 18.01
C LEU A 87 -1.46 -4.52 17.16
N ILE A 88 -1.53 -5.71 17.75
CA ILE A 88 -1.40 -6.99 17.03
C ILE A 88 -2.49 -7.12 15.96
N TYR A 89 -3.75 -6.81 16.31
CA TYR A 89 -4.86 -6.82 15.37
C TYR A 89 -4.67 -5.80 14.24
N GLY A 90 -4.18 -4.60 14.57
CA GLY A 90 -3.79 -3.58 13.61
C GLY A 90 -2.74 -4.09 12.64
N ILE A 91 -1.61 -4.61 13.15
CA ILE A 91 -0.53 -5.20 12.33
C ILE A 91 -1.06 -6.29 11.41
N TYR A 92 -1.86 -7.22 11.93
CA TYR A 92 -2.48 -8.29 11.14
C TYR A 92 -3.34 -7.72 10.00
N THR A 93 -4.20 -6.76 10.29
CA THR A 93 -5.10 -6.15 9.29
C THR A 93 -4.32 -5.42 8.21
N ILE A 94 -3.27 -4.68 8.60
CA ILE A 94 -2.36 -3.98 7.70
C ILE A 94 -1.61 -4.98 6.81
N HIS A 95 -1.16 -6.09 7.37
CA HIS A 95 -0.49 -7.16 6.62
C HIS A 95 -1.44 -7.85 5.63
N GLN A 96 -2.72 -8.01 5.96
CA GLN A 96 -3.69 -8.59 5.01
C GLN A 96 -3.92 -7.68 3.78
N GLY A 97 -3.88 -6.36 3.97
CA GLY A 97 -3.97 -5.38 2.89
C GLY A 97 -2.65 -5.09 2.17
N HIS A 98 -1.53 -5.64 2.64
CA HIS A 98 -0.20 -5.39 2.09
C HIS A 98 -0.12 -5.88 0.64
N PRO A 99 0.20 -5.00 -0.34
CA PRO A 99 0.45 -5.41 -1.71
C PRO A 99 1.65 -6.36 -1.78
N VAL A 100 1.42 -7.59 -2.25
CA VAL A 100 2.51 -8.57 -2.44
C VAL A 100 2.97 -8.62 -3.90
N TYR A 101 2.09 -8.25 -4.84
CA TYR A 101 2.42 -8.09 -6.24
C TYR A 101 1.89 -6.76 -6.77
N VAL A 102 2.63 -6.20 -7.73
CA VAL A 102 2.17 -5.14 -8.63
C VAL A 102 2.10 -5.76 -10.03
N ALA A 103 0.90 -6.12 -10.44
CA ALA A 103 0.66 -6.88 -11.66
C ALA A 103 0.36 -5.92 -12.81
N TYR A 104 1.17 -5.94 -13.88
CA TYR A 104 0.85 -5.25 -15.11
C TYR A 104 0.08 -6.15 -16.06
N THR A 105 -1.12 -5.72 -16.45
CA THR A 105 -2.01 -6.46 -17.35
C THR A 105 -2.62 -5.49 -18.36
N VAL A 106 -2.45 -5.78 -19.66
CA VAL A 106 -2.96 -4.98 -20.79
C VAL A 106 -2.43 -3.54 -20.82
N ASP A 107 -2.94 -2.68 -19.95
CA ASP A 107 -2.73 -1.23 -19.94
C ASP A 107 -2.56 -0.63 -18.55
N ARG A 108 -2.58 -1.43 -17.48
CA ARG A 108 -2.56 -0.93 -16.09
C ARG A 108 -1.76 -1.82 -15.14
N PHE A 109 -1.27 -1.20 -14.09
CA PHE A 109 -0.83 -1.89 -12.88
C PHE A 109 -2.00 -2.10 -11.92
N THR A 110 -2.13 -3.28 -11.34
CA THR A 110 -3.05 -3.57 -10.23
C THR A 110 -2.26 -4.02 -9.00
N LEU A 111 -2.67 -3.57 -7.82
CA LEU A 111 -2.12 -4.06 -6.55
C LEU A 111 -2.82 -5.35 -6.13
N ILE A 112 -2.07 -6.43 -6.00
CA ILE A 112 -2.57 -7.70 -5.48
C ILE A 112 -2.15 -7.81 -4.02
N ASN A 113 -3.13 -7.74 -3.11
CA ASN A 113 -2.87 -7.77 -1.67
C ASN A 113 -2.63 -9.19 -1.17
N PHE A 114 -1.98 -9.31 -0.01
CA PHE A 114 -1.67 -10.59 0.61
C PHE A 114 -2.89 -11.50 0.70
N LYS A 115 -4.02 -10.97 1.22
CA LYS A 115 -5.26 -11.73 1.40
C LYS A 115 -5.89 -12.24 0.09
N ASP A 116 -5.62 -11.56 -1.02
CA ASP A 116 -6.21 -11.83 -2.33
C ASP A 116 -5.26 -12.67 -3.21
N SER A 117 -4.02 -12.86 -2.75
CA SER A 117 -2.96 -13.57 -3.48
C SER A 117 -2.92 -15.06 -3.17
N VAL A 118 -2.49 -15.86 -4.15
CA VAL A 118 -2.24 -17.30 -3.96
C VAL A 118 -0.76 -17.61 -4.15
N LEU A 119 0.06 -17.24 -3.16
CA LEU A 119 1.52 -17.28 -3.22
C LEU A 119 2.09 -18.65 -3.63
N ASP A 120 1.47 -19.74 -3.17
CA ASP A 120 1.94 -21.10 -3.40
C ASP A 120 1.73 -21.59 -4.85
N GLN A 121 0.87 -20.91 -5.63
CA GLN A 121 0.58 -21.26 -7.02
C GLN A 121 1.51 -20.58 -8.02
N VAL A 122 2.41 -19.71 -7.54
CA VAL A 122 3.42 -19.05 -8.39
C VAL A 122 4.44 -20.07 -8.88
N GLN A 123 4.41 -20.34 -10.18
CA GLN A 123 5.27 -21.36 -10.81
C GLN A 123 6.71 -20.87 -10.97
N GLU A 124 6.90 -19.62 -11.39
CA GLU A 124 8.21 -19.00 -11.61
C GLU A 124 8.95 -18.77 -10.27
N PRO A 125 10.07 -19.46 -9.99
CA PRO A 125 10.73 -19.37 -8.69
C PRO A 125 11.20 -17.95 -8.32
N SER A 126 11.62 -17.16 -9.32
CA SER A 126 12.04 -15.76 -9.14
C SER A 126 10.90 -14.86 -8.67
N LEU A 127 9.65 -15.23 -8.97
CA LEU A 127 8.46 -14.44 -8.64
C LEU A 127 7.84 -14.84 -7.31
N LYS A 128 8.24 -15.96 -6.69
CA LYS A 128 7.70 -16.37 -5.38
C LYS A 128 7.91 -15.28 -4.33
N SER A 129 6.82 -14.81 -3.74
CA SER A 129 6.83 -13.88 -2.60
C SER A 129 6.53 -14.63 -1.31
N THR A 130 7.10 -14.20 -0.20
CA THR A 130 6.72 -14.65 1.15
C THR A 130 5.62 -13.79 1.76
N GLY A 131 5.28 -12.67 1.10
CA GLY A 131 4.35 -11.66 1.60
C GLY A 131 4.85 -10.82 2.78
N LEU A 132 6.07 -11.05 3.26
CA LEU A 132 6.68 -10.28 4.35
C LEU A 132 7.50 -9.08 3.87
N TRP A 133 7.88 -9.09 2.59
CA TRP A 133 8.79 -8.14 1.97
C TRP A 133 8.07 -7.25 0.96
N LYS A 134 8.82 -6.32 0.36
CA LYS A 134 8.32 -5.43 -0.68
C LYS A 134 7.57 -6.17 -1.79
N PRO A 135 6.54 -5.55 -2.37
CA PRO A 135 5.82 -6.12 -3.49
C PRO A 135 6.76 -6.43 -4.66
N LYS A 136 6.46 -7.51 -5.37
CA LYS A 136 7.14 -7.88 -6.62
C LYS A 136 6.35 -7.40 -7.82
N PHE A 137 7.05 -6.83 -8.81
CA PHE A 137 6.44 -6.53 -10.10
C PHE A 137 6.32 -7.81 -10.92
N VAL A 138 5.15 -8.01 -11.52
CA VAL A 138 4.87 -9.13 -12.42
C VAL A 138 4.21 -8.63 -13.69
N TYR A 139 4.53 -9.25 -14.81
CA TYR A 139 3.77 -9.09 -16.04
C TYR A 139 2.76 -10.23 -16.15
N VAL A 140 1.52 -9.91 -16.50
CA VAL A 140 0.44 -10.90 -16.63
C VAL A 140 0.22 -11.17 -18.11
N LYS A 141 0.65 -12.34 -18.57
CA LYS A 141 0.54 -12.74 -19.97
C LYS A 141 -0.83 -13.34 -20.24
N LEU A 142 -1.64 -12.61 -21.00
CA LEU A 142 -2.94 -13.11 -21.45
C LEU A 142 -2.80 -14.42 -22.26
N PRO A 143 -3.72 -15.39 -22.07
CA PRO A 143 -3.87 -16.49 -23.00
C PRO A 143 -4.11 -15.99 -24.43
N ASN A 144 -3.48 -16.63 -25.42
CA ASN A 144 -3.76 -16.39 -26.83
C ASN A 144 -5.07 -17.06 -27.29
N ASP A 145 -5.63 -17.95 -26.46
CA ASP A 145 -6.80 -18.76 -26.74
C ASP A 145 -8.07 -18.01 -26.34
N GLN A 146 -8.94 -17.74 -27.31
CA GLN A 146 -10.19 -17.00 -27.10
C GLN A 146 -11.18 -17.75 -26.20
N GLU A 147 -11.20 -19.09 -26.23
CA GLU A 147 -12.08 -19.88 -25.36
C GLU A 147 -11.64 -19.74 -23.90
N LYS A 148 -10.33 -19.76 -23.65
CA LYS A 148 -9.79 -19.52 -22.30
C LYS A 148 -10.07 -18.12 -21.79
N LEU A 149 -9.93 -17.10 -22.64
CA LEU A 149 -10.28 -15.73 -22.26
C LEU A 149 -11.77 -15.58 -21.92
N ALA A 150 -12.65 -16.19 -22.72
CA ALA A 150 -14.09 -16.21 -22.45
C ALA A 150 -14.41 -16.94 -21.13
N GLN A 151 -13.74 -18.07 -20.87
CA GLN A 151 -13.87 -18.82 -19.63
C GLN A 151 -13.45 -17.98 -18.42
N ILE A 152 -12.28 -17.34 -18.47
CA ILE A 152 -11.80 -16.47 -17.39
C ILE A 152 -12.79 -15.34 -17.14
N THR A 153 -13.30 -14.71 -18.19
CA THR A 153 -14.31 -13.65 -18.08
C THR A 153 -15.56 -14.14 -17.34
N PHE A 154 -16.09 -15.32 -17.69
CA PHE A 154 -17.25 -15.90 -17.02
C PHE A 154 -16.96 -16.24 -15.54
N GLU A 155 -15.75 -16.72 -15.25
CA GLU A 155 -15.32 -16.99 -13.88
C GLU A 155 -15.23 -15.72 -13.03
N VAL A 156 -14.70 -14.63 -13.58
CA VAL A 156 -14.66 -13.32 -12.91
C VAL A 156 -16.07 -12.82 -12.61
N LEU A 157 -16.99 -12.93 -13.57
CA LEU A 157 -18.41 -12.59 -13.36
C LEU A 157 -19.08 -13.47 -12.29
N SER A 158 -18.57 -14.68 -12.08
CA SER A 158 -19.02 -15.60 -11.03
C SER A 158 -18.35 -15.35 -9.67
N GLY A 159 -17.53 -14.30 -9.56
CA GLY A 159 -16.85 -13.91 -8.31
C GLY A 159 -15.48 -14.56 -8.09
N LYS A 160 -14.88 -15.22 -9.11
CA LYS A 160 -13.48 -15.67 -9.04
C LYS A 160 -12.52 -14.48 -9.25
N PRO A 161 -11.25 -14.60 -8.84
CA PRO A 161 -10.25 -13.57 -9.08
C PRO A 161 -10.05 -13.25 -10.57
N ASP A 162 -9.80 -11.98 -10.86
CA ASP A 162 -9.42 -11.49 -12.19
C ASP A 162 -8.06 -12.05 -12.61
N ILE A 163 -7.75 -11.98 -13.90
CA ILE A 163 -6.55 -12.56 -14.49
C ILE A 163 -5.26 -11.98 -13.90
N ASP A 164 -5.31 -10.74 -13.41
CA ASP A 164 -4.19 -10.08 -12.76
C ASP A 164 -3.83 -10.70 -11.39
N SER A 165 -4.75 -11.45 -10.80
CA SER A 165 -4.62 -12.13 -9.52
C SER A 165 -4.31 -13.62 -9.67
N ARG A 166 -4.04 -14.07 -10.90
CA ARG A 166 -3.85 -15.49 -11.27
C ARG A 166 -2.37 -15.81 -11.56
N PRO A 167 -1.65 -16.43 -10.60
CA PRO A 167 -0.21 -16.65 -10.68
C PRO A 167 0.25 -17.48 -11.88
N GLU A 168 -0.62 -18.31 -12.45
CA GLU A 168 -0.31 -19.11 -13.64
C GLU A 168 -0.01 -18.28 -14.88
N TYR A 169 -0.41 -17.00 -14.90
CA TYR A 169 -0.14 -16.07 -16.00
C TYR A 169 1.04 -15.13 -15.72
N TYR A 170 1.67 -15.24 -14.54
CA TYR A 170 2.76 -14.35 -14.17
C TYR A 170 4.04 -14.65 -14.94
N LYS A 171 4.68 -13.58 -15.39
CA LYS A 171 5.98 -13.58 -16.04
C LYS A 171 6.88 -12.48 -15.45
N PRO A 172 8.21 -12.64 -15.53
CA PRO A 172 9.13 -11.63 -15.03
C PRO A 172 8.89 -10.27 -15.67
N PHE A 173 8.59 -9.27 -14.84
CA PHE A 173 8.29 -7.92 -15.31
C PHE A 173 9.42 -7.31 -16.14
N GLU A 174 10.68 -7.53 -15.73
CA GLU A 174 11.86 -6.99 -16.41
C GLU A 174 11.97 -7.40 -17.89
N GLU A 175 11.43 -8.56 -18.28
CA GLU A 175 11.41 -9.01 -19.69
C GLU A 175 10.50 -8.15 -20.58
N TYR A 176 9.43 -7.58 -20.00
CA TYR A 176 8.38 -6.84 -20.73
C TYR A 176 8.43 -5.33 -20.45
N LYS A 177 9.22 -4.90 -19.48
CA LYS A 177 9.34 -3.52 -19.01
C LYS A 177 9.50 -2.49 -20.13
N ASN A 178 10.38 -2.75 -21.10
CA ASN A 178 10.62 -1.84 -22.21
C ASN A 178 9.42 -1.68 -23.15
N GLU A 179 8.60 -2.72 -23.30
CA GLU A 179 7.36 -2.67 -24.09
C GLU A 179 6.27 -1.91 -23.32
N ILE A 180 6.11 -2.23 -22.03
CA ILE A 180 5.14 -1.57 -21.12
C ILE A 180 5.36 -0.06 -21.10
N LEU A 181 6.61 0.39 -20.94
CA LEU A 181 6.93 1.81 -20.89
C LEU A 181 6.60 2.52 -22.20
N LYS A 182 6.55 1.84 -23.35
CA LYS A 182 6.09 2.46 -24.60
C LYS A 182 4.59 2.74 -24.60
N GLY A 183 3.79 1.94 -23.88
CA GLY A 183 2.32 1.99 -23.84
C GLY A 183 1.69 3.04 -22.93
N GLY A 184 2.47 3.99 -22.38
CA GLY A 184 1.95 5.04 -21.51
C GLY A 184 0.93 5.98 -22.17
N ILE A 185 0.06 6.58 -21.35
CA ILE A 185 -0.92 7.57 -21.79
C ILE A 185 -0.21 8.78 -22.37
N ASP A 186 -0.68 9.22 -23.54
CA ASP A 186 -0.21 10.43 -24.22
C ASP A 186 -0.39 11.66 -23.30
N PRO A 187 0.70 12.39 -22.98
CA PRO A 187 0.63 13.61 -22.18
C PRO A 187 -0.39 14.63 -22.69
N GLN A 188 -0.69 14.68 -23.98
CA GLN A 188 -1.71 15.57 -24.54
C GLN A 188 -3.11 15.28 -24.00
N LYS A 189 -3.45 14.02 -23.75
CA LYS A 189 -4.73 13.64 -23.13
C LYS A 189 -4.84 14.17 -21.70
N ILE A 190 -3.72 14.14 -20.96
CA ILE A 190 -3.64 14.68 -19.60
C ILE A 190 -3.87 16.20 -19.60
N LEU A 191 -3.32 16.90 -20.60
CA LEU A 191 -3.43 18.36 -20.73
C LEU A 191 -4.83 18.87 -21.14
N SER A 192 -5.74 17.98 -21.55
CA SER A 192 -7.10 18.34 -21.99
C SER A 192 -7.94 19.04 -20.90
N LYS A 193 -7.69 18.69 -19.63
CA LYS A 193 -8.38 19.27 -18.46
C LYS A 193 -7.46 20.23 -17.71
N LYS A 194 -8.01 21.39 -17.33
CA LYS A 194 -7.27 22.45 -16.62
C LYS A 194 -6.71 21.97 -15.28
N GLU A 195 -7.46 21.13 -14.56
CA GLU A 195 -7.04 20.55 -13.27
C GLU A 195 -5.84 19.62 -13.44
N ASN A 196 -5.89 18.72 -14.42
CA ASN A 196 -4.83 17.77 -14.75
C ASN A 196 -3.57 18.49 -15.23
N LYS A 197 -3.71 19.56 -16.02
CA LYS A 197 -2.59 20.40 -16.43
C LYS A 197 -1.83 21.00 -15.24
N LYS A 198 -2.53 21.41 -14.18
CA LYS A 198 -1.88 21.91 -12.95
C LYS A 198 -1.05 20.82 -12.28
N LEU A 199 -1.64 19.63 -12.10
CA LEU A 199 -0.98 18.48 -11.47
C LEU A 199 0.24 18.01 -12.28
N LEU A 200 0.09 17.89 -13.60
CA LEU A 200 1.19 17.52 -14.48
C LEU A 200 2.31 18.57 -14.45
N ASN A 201 2.00 19.86 -14.52
CA ASN A 201 3.03 20.91 -14.46
C ASN A 201 3.76 20.93 -13.10
N GLN A 202 3.05 20.66 -12.01
CA GLN A 202 3.67 20.53 -10.67
C GLN A 202 4.65 19.35 -10.64
N PHE A 203 4.22 18.18 -11.13
CA PHE A 203 5.09 17.01 -11.26
C PHE A 203 6.34 17.33 -12.10
N LEU A 204 6.17 17.86 -13.32
CA LEU A 204 7.31 18.16 -14.21
C LEU A 204 8.27 19.20 -13.60
N SER A 205 7.76 20.17 -12.85
CA SER A 205 8.58 21.17 -12.15
C SER A 205 9.43 20.56 -11.03
N SER A 206 8.90 19.55 -10.33
CA SER A 206 9.62 18.85 -9.26
C SER A 206 10.76 17.96 -9.78
N TYR A 207 10.61 17.38 -10.97
CA TYR A 207 11.56 16.41 -11.51
C TYR A 207 12.41 16.91 -12.70
N GLY A 208 12.09 18.08 -13.26
CA GLY A 208 12.94 18.80 -14.20
C GLY A 208 13.05 18.19 -15.61
N LYS A 209 12.16 17.28 -15.99
CA LYS A 209 12.13 16.68 -17.35
C LYS A 209 10.81 17.00 -18.06
N ASN A 210 10.81 16.90 -19.38
CA ASN A 210 9.59 17.00 -20.19
C ASN A 210 8.69 15.77 -20.03
N ALA A 211 7.39 15.94 -20.25
CA ALA A 211 6.39 14.87 -20.13
C ALA A 211 6.73 13.63 -20.98
N ASP A 212 7.31 13.82 -22.17
CA ASP A 212 7.68 12.73 -23.09
C ASP A 212 8.78 11.82 -22.54
N ASN A 213 9.54 12.28 -21.53
CA ASN A 213 10.54 11.43 -20.86
C ASN A 213 9.90 10.44 -19.88
N TYR A 214 8.60 10.57 -19.63
CA TYR A 214 7.85 9.72 -18.71
C TYR A 214 6.85 8.84 -19.46
N ALA A 215 6.64 7.64 -18.94
CA ALA A 215 5.49 6.82 -19.26
C ALA A 215 4.47 7.00 -18.13
N PHE A 216 3.30 7.56 -18.46
CA PHE A 216 2.20 7.70 -17.51
C PHE A 216 1.31 6.46 -17.63
N LEU A 217 1.47 5.54 -16.69
CA LEU A 217 0.77 4.25 -16.69
C LEU A 217 -0.31 4.25 -15.60
N PRO A 218 -1.56 3.84 -15.90
CA PRO A 218 -2.57 3.62 -14.88
C PRO A 218 -2.09 2.70 -13.75
N LEU A 219 -2.32 3.12 -12.52
CA LEU A 219 -2.23 2.27 -11.32
C LEU A 219 -3.63 2.19 -10.72
N SER A 220 -4.21 1.01 -10.80
CA SER A 220 -5.53 0.70 -10.24
C SER A 220 -5.39 0.30 -8.78
N GLY A 221 -6.06 1.07 -7.92
CA GLY A 221 -6.02 0.92 -6.47
C GLY A 221 -7.34 0.41 -5.93
N LYS A 222 -7.38 0.12 -4.63
CA LYS A 222 -8.63 -0.20 -3.94
C LYS A 222 -9.51 1.04 -3.76
N GLU A 223 -8.88 2.16 -3.38
CA GLU A 223 -9.61 3.41 -3.07
C GLU A 223 -9.64 4.37 -4.25
N VAL A 224 -8.53 4.48 -4.98
CA VAL A 224 -8.37 5.43 -6.09
C VAL A 224 -7.49 4.85 -7.18
N ASP A 225 -7.83 5.19 -8.42
CA ASP A 225 -7.00 4.96 -9.59
C ASP A 225 -6.24 6.23 -9.93
N VAL A 226 -4.95 6.08 -10.18
CA VAL A 226 -4.02 7.21 -10.39
C VAL A 226 -3.16 6.97 -11.63
N LEU A 227 -2.55 8.03 -12.14
CA LEU A 227 -1.46 7.90 -13.10
C LEU A 227 -0.15 7.73 -12.36
N TRP A 228 0.61 6.72 -12.72
CA TRP A 228 1.94 6.49 -12.21
C TRP A 228 2.97 6.86 -13.27
N ALA A 229 3.81 7.84 -12.96
CA ALA A 229 4.88 8.27 -13.84
C ALA A 229 6.10 7.36 -13.66
N TRP A 230 6.57 6.81 -14.76
CA TRP A 230 7.80 6.03 -14.85
C TRP A 230 8.80 6.74 -15.73
N ASP A 231 10.05 6.81 -15.30
CA ASP A 231 11.11 7.38 -16.12
C ASP A 231 11.44 6.41 -17.27
N ARG A 232 11.36 6.88 -18.52
CA ARG A 232 11.64 6.02 -19.68
C ARG A 232 13.11 5.64 -19.81
N ALA A 233 14.02 6.43 -19.26
CA ALA A 233 15.46 6.21 -19.40
C ALA A 233 15.99 5.21 -18.37
N SER A 234 15.62 5.35 -17.09
CA SER A 234 16.00 4.38 -16.06
C SER A 234 15.04 3.18 -15.99
N GLY A 235 13.79 3.39 -16.42
CA GLY A 235 12.72 2.42 -16.28
C GLY A 235 12.19 2.32 -14.85
N ASP A 236 12.48 3.27 -13.98
CA ASP A 236 12.03 3.22 -12.59
C ASP A 236 10.76 4.04 -12.37
N PRO A 237 9.91 3.63 -11.42
CA PRO A 237 8.80 4.47 -10.99
C PRO A 237 9.34 5.75 -10.33
N VAL A 238 8.70 6.88 -10.63
CA VAL A 238 9.11 8.20 -10.14
C VAL A 238 8.15 8.71 -9.07
N ASP A 239 6.89 8.94 -9.46
CA ASP A 239 5.84 9.42 -8.56
C ASP A 239 4.47 9.23 -9.19
N ILE A 240 3.42 9.43 -8.41
CA ILE A 240 2.03 9.42 -8.89
C ILE A 240 1.49 10.82 -9.14
N LEU A 241 0.60 10.91 -10.11
CA LEU A 241 -0.26 12.05 -10.35
C LEU A 241 -1.66 11.62 -9.93
N ALA A 242 -2.27 12.34 -9.00
CA ALA A 242 -3.64 12.14 -8.52
C ALA A 242 -4.67 12.52 -9.61
N ILE A 243 -4.60 11.80 -10.74
CA ILE A 243 -5.39 11.96 -11.95
C ILE A 243 -5.98 10.59 -12.26
N ASN A 244 -7.31 10.52 -12.35
CA ASN A 244 -7.98 9.28 -12.72
C ASN A 244 -7.80 9.01 -14.23
N PRO A 245 -7.11 7.92 -14.62
CA PRO A 245 -6.80 7.61 -16.01
C PRO A 245 -8.04 7.36 -16.89
N TRP A 246 -9.16 6.96 -16.30
CA TRP A 246 -10.39 6.59 -17.01
C TRP A 246 -11.25 7.80 -17.39
N THR A 247 -10.81 9.00 -17.01
CA THR A 247 -11.55 10.26 -17.27
C THR A 247 -10.82 11.18 -18.26
N LEU A 248 -9.75 10.70 -18.90
CA LEU A 248 -8.91 11.44 -19.82
C LEU A 248 -9.41 11.43 -21.26
#